data_AF-A0A8C4QFZ1-F1
#
_entry.id   AF-A0A8C4QFZ1-F1
#
_cell.length_a   1.000
_cell.length_b   1.000
_cell.length_c   1.000
_cell.angle_alpha   90.00
_cell.angle_beta   90.00
_cell.angle_gamma   90.00
#
_symmetry.space_group_name_H-M   'P 1'
#
loop_
_entity.id
_entity.type
_entity.pdbx_description
1 polymer ?
#
loop_
_entity_poly.entity_id
_entity_poly.type
_entity_poly.pdbx_seq_one_letter_code
_entity_poly.pdbx_strand_id
1 'polypeptide(L)'
;MSPFRQVAEKRVPHQVLLMRWAPRRDLVALANNAGEVTLHRLSNFQRVWRLAPQEPTGTVVTALAWRPDGKVLAVGYGDTGQLVLCDVEKAAILYSTTSLRDISCMHWVDVAERRLYNAQSRPSEYQYTGNGGHFISGT
;
A
#
# COMPACT_ATOMS: atom_id res chain seq x y z
N MET A 1 0.63 4.63 -34.12
CA MET A 1 1.02 3.54 -33.19
C MET A 1 0.26 3.72 -31.89
N SER A 2 -0.17 2.63 -31.25
CA SER A 2 -0.75 2.71 -29.90
C SER A 2 0.33 3.15 -28.91
N PRO A 3 0.06 4.13 -28.03
CA PRO A 3 1.03 4.57 -27.00
C PRO A 3 1.27 3.50 -25.92
N PHE A 4 0.41 2.49 -25.84
CA PHE A 4 0.52 1.39 -24.88
C PHE A 4 0.44 0.03 -25.57
N ARG A 5 1.19 -0.92 -25.02
CA ARG A 5 1.15 -2.34 -25.42
C ARG A 5 0.54 -3.15 -24.30
N GLN A 6 -0.51 -3.90 -24.59
CA GLN A 6 -1.04 -4.90 -23.68
C GLN A 6 -0.01 -6.03 -23.50
N VAL A 7 0.42 -6.25 -22.26
CA VAL A 7 1.43 -7.27 -21.92
C VAL A 7 0.78 -8.57 -21.45
N ALA A 8 -0.34 -8.47 -20.72
CA ALA A 8 -1.09 -9.62 -20.24
C ALA A 8 -2.56 -9.25 -19.99
N GLU A 9 -3.42 -10.27 -20.07
CA GLU A 9 -4.80 -10.23 -19.61
C GLU A 9 -5.11 -11.57 -18.95
N LYS A 10 -5.65 -11.54 -17.73
CA LYS A 10 -5.95 -12.76 -16.98
C LYS A 10 -7.19 -12.58 -16.14
N ARG A 11 -8.08 -13.56 -16.20
CA ARG A 11 -9.20 -13.68 -15.28
C ARG A 11 -8.71 -14.26 -13.96
N VAL A 12 -9.11 -13.64 -12.86
CA VAL A 12 -8.85 -14.10 -11.50
C VAL A 12 -10.11 -14.73 -10.92
N PRO A 13 -9.99 -15.76 -10.08
CA PRO A 13 -11.14 -16.53 -9.58
C PRO A 13 -11.96 -15.77 -8.51
N HIS A 14 -11.33 -14.81 -7.84
CA HIS A 14 -11.91 -14.05 -6.74
C HIS A 14 -11.83 -12.56 -7.03
N GLN A 15 -12.78 -11.80 -6.50
CA GLN A 15 -12.80 -10.35 -6.64
C GLN A 15 -11.57 -9.75 -5.96
N VAL A 16 -10.80 -8.94 -6.70
CA VAL A 16 -9.66 -8.20 -6.16
C VAL A 16 -10.19 -6.97 -5.44
N LEU A 17 -9.83 -6.83 -4.16
CA LEU A 17 -10.24 -5.70 -3.32
C LEU A 17 -9.12 -4.65 -3.22
N LEU A 18 -7.87 -5.09 -3.21
CA LEU A 18 -6.69 -4.22 -3.12
C LEU A 18 -5.64 -4.64 -4.15
N MET A 19 -4.98 -3.66 -4.75
CA MET A 19 -3.84 -3.89 -5.63
C MET A 19 -2.72 -2.89 -5.35
N ARG A 20 -1.46 -3.34 -5.47
CA ARG A 20 -0.33 -2.43 -5.28
C ARG A 20 0.94 -2.89 -5.98
N TRP A 21 1.45 -2.00 -6.83
CA TRP A 21 2.73 -2.17 -7.50
C TRP A 21 3.89 -2.14 -6.49
N ALA A 22 4.88 -2.99 -6.70
CA ALA A 22 6.15 -2.87 -6.02
C ALA A 22 6.87 -1.59 -6.51
N PRO A 23 7.57 -0.85 -5.65
CA PRO A 23 8.17 0.43 -6.01
C PRO A 23 9.36 0.31 -6.98
N ARG A 24 10.07 -0.83 -6.98
CA ARG A 24 11.34 -1.00 -7.72
C ARG A 24 11.42 -2.28 -8.56
N ARG A 25 10.37 -3.10 -8.58
CA ARG A 25 10.34 -4.43 -9.22
C ARG A 25 9.12 -4.56 -10.10
N ASP A 26 9.18 -5.46 -11.08
CA ASP A 26 8.08 -5.75 -12.00
C ASP A 26 7.00 -6.64 -11.36
N LEU A 27 6.52 -6.24 -10.18
CA LEU A 27 5.66 -7.03 -9.33
C LEU A 27 4.40 -6.28 -8.93
N VAL A 28 3.29 -7.01 -8.77
CA VAL A 28 2.04 -6.52 -8.21
C VAL A 28 1.52 -7.45 -7.14
N ALA A 29 1.20 -6.88 -5.98
CA ALA A 29 0.48 -7.57 -4.93
C ALA A 29 -1.03 -7.34 -5.12
N LEU A 30 -1.82 -8.40 -5.02
CA LEU A 30 -3.28 -8.37 -5.10
C LEU A 30 -3.84 -9.05 -3.86
N ALA A 31 -4.81 -8.42 -3.20
CA ALA A 31 -5.61 -9.05 -2.15
C ALA A 31 -7.05 -9.24 -2.64
N ASN A 32 -7.67 -10.36 -2.31
CA ASN A 32 -9.01 -10.70 -2.77
C ASN A 32 -10.00 -10.89 -1.60
N ASN A 33 -11.28 -11.02 -1.95
CA ASN A 33 -12.37 -11.24 -0.99
C ASN A 33 -12.38 -12.64 -0.33
N ALA A 34 -11.48 -13.54 -0.74
CA ALA A 34 -11.25 -14.82 -0.07
C ALA A 34 -10.13 -14.72 1.00
N GLY A 35 -9.60 -13.51 1.26
CA GLY A 35 -8.53 -13.28 2.23
C GLY A 35 -7.14 -13.70 1.76
N GLU A 36 -6.99 -14.03 0.49
CA GLU A 36 -5.71 -14.40 -0.09
C GLU A 36 -4.96 -13.15 -0.55
N VAL A 37 -3.65 -13.14 -0.33
CA VAL A 37 -2.74 -12.20 -0.96
C VAL A 37 -1.88 -12.95 -1.96
N THR A 38 -1.81 -12.45 -3.19
CA THR A 38 -1.00 -13.04 -4.25
C THR A 38 -0.03 -12.02 -4.80
N LEU A 39 1.16 -12.48 -5.14
CA LEU A 39 2.17 -11.68 -5.81
C LEU A 39 2.33 -12.18 -7.24
N HIS A 40 2.31 -11.27 -8.22
CA HIS A 40 2.45 -11.59 -9.63
C HIS A 40 3.56 -10.80 -10.29
N ARG A 41 4.24 -11.42 -11.25
CA ARG A 41 5.18 -10.77 -12.18
C ARG A 41 4.41 -10.14 -13.34
N LEU A 42 4.77 -8.91 -13.69
CA LEU A 42 4.10 -8.11 -14.71
C LEU A 42 4.19 -8.66 -16.13
N SER A 43 5.34 -9.20 -16.50
CA SER A 43 5.67 -9.57 -17.89
C SER A 43 4.71 -10.60 -18.48
N ASN A 44 4.08 -11.43 -17.66
CA ASN A 44 3.19 -12.50 -18.09
C ASN A 44 2.05 -12.77 -17.08
N PHE A 45 1.87 -11.90 -16.07
CA PHE A 45 0.93 -12.09 -14.97
C PHE A 45 1.05 -13.47 -14.29
N GLN A 46 2.30 -13.95 -14.17
CA GLN A 46 2.62 -15.20 -13.50
C GLN A 46 2.63 -14.98 -11.99
N ARG A 47 1.93 -15.85 -11.27
CA ARG A 47 1.94 -15.86 -9.80
C ARG A 47 3.31 -16.31 -9.31
N VAL A 48 3.97 -15.45 -8.55
CA VAL A 48 5.23 -15.73 -7.84
C VAL A 48 4.92 -16.55 -6.60
N TRP A 49 3.99 -16.07 -5.77
CA TRP A 49 3.53 -16.79 -4.58
C TRP A 49 2.11 -16.39 -4.17
N ARG A 50 1.57 -17.13 -3.21
CA ARG A 50 0.27 -16.94 -2.58
C ARG A 50 0.42 -17.08 -1.07
N LEU A 51 -0.09 -16.09 -0.35
CA LEU A 51 -0.40 -16.18 1.07
C LEU A 51 -1.89 -16.51 1.20
N ALA A 52 -2.19 -17.71 1.68
CA ALA A 52 -3.57 -18.13 1.95
C ALA A 52 -4.05 -17.52 3.28
N PRO A 53 -5.37 -17.33 3.46
CA PRO A 53 -5.93 -17.05 4.77
C PRO A 53 -5.53 -18.17 5.74
N GLN A 54 -5.09 -17.79 6.94
CA GLN A 54 -4.70 -18.71 8.00
C GLN A 54 -5.24 -18.20 9.32
N GLU A 55 -5.67 -19.12 10.18
CA GLU A 55 -5.91 -18.80 11.59
C GLU A 55 -4.58 -18.78 12.34
N PRO A 56 -4.33 -17.80 13.23
CA PRO A 56 -5.21 -16.72 13.68
C PRO A 56 -4.97 -15.39 12.94
N THR A 57 -4.43 -15.41 11.71
CA THR A 57 -4.06 -14.20 10.97
C THR A 57 -5.29 -13.45 10.45
N GLY A 58 -6.38 -14.16 10.16
CA GLY A 58 -7.63 -13.57 9.67
C GLY A 58 -7.80 -13.70 8.16
N THR A 59 -8.92 -13.15 7.69
CA THR A 59 -9.42 -13.32 6.32
C THR A 59 -9.74 -12.00 5.63
N VAL A 60 -9.87 -10.90 6.37
CA VAL A 60 -10.26 -9.61 5.80
C VAL A 60 -9.03 -8.75 5.59
N VAL A 61 -8.39 -8.86 4.42
CA VAL A 61 -7.24 -8.01 4.07
C VAL A 61 -7.72 -6.59 3.78
N THR A 62 -7.37 -5.65 4.64
CA THR A 62 -7.79 -4.23 4.56
C THR A 62 -6.66 -3.31 4.12
N ALA A 63 -5.41 -3.73 4.27
CA ALA A 63 -4.27 -2.90 3.91
C ALA A 63 -3.10 -3.71 3.37
N LEU A 64 -2.39 -3.11 2.42
CA LEU A 64 -1.11 -3.58 1.92
C LEU A 64 -0.12 -2.42 2.04
N ALA A 65 1.11 -2.66 2.53
CA ALA A 65 2.22 -1.69 2.53
C ALA A 65 3.50 -2.34 1.93
N TRP A 66 4.26 -1.65 1.08
CA TRP A 66 5.46 -2.19 0.41
C TRP A 66 6.59 -1.45 1.04
N ARG A 67 7.57 -2.16 1.61
CA ARG A 67 8.78 -1.47 2.06
C ARG A 67 9.42 -0.77 0.86
N PRO A 68 9.94 0.47 1.00
CA PRO A 68 10.47 1.23 -0.14
C PRO A 68 11.57 0.53 -0.97
N ASP A 69 12.29 -0.41 -0.36
CA ASP A 69 13.29 -1.24 -1.06
C ASP A 69 12.71 -2.39 -1.90
N GLY A 70 11.40 -2.64 -1.79
CA GLY A 70 10.67 -3.67 -2.52
C GLY A 70 10.93 -5.12 -2.07
N LYS A 71 11.60 -5.33 -0.93
CA LYS A 71 11.95 -6.68 -0.43
C LYS A 71 10.92 -7.27 0.55
N VAL A 72 10.07 -6.42 1.12
CA VAL A 72 9.07 -6.81 2.11
C VAL A 72 7.71 -6.23 1.75
N LEU A 73 6.68 -7.07 1.85
CA LEU A 73 5.28 -6.67 1.78
C LEU A 73 4.65 -6.80 3.17
N ALA A 74 4.12 -5.72 3.71
CA ALA A 74 3.22 -5.74 4.86
C ALA A 74 1.78 -6.01 4.39
N VAL A 75 1.08 -6.88 5.11
CA VAL A 75 -0.34 -7.18 4.93
C VAL A 75 -1.04 -6.96 6.27
N GLY A 76 -2.12 -6.19 6.25
CA GLY A 76 -2.95 -5.88 7.41
C GLY A 76 -4.32 -6.53 7.26
N TYR A 77 -4.76 -7.19 8.32
CA TYR A 77 -6.04 -7.87 8.43
C TYR A 77 -6.94 -7.08 9.39
N GLY A 78 -8.10 -6.66 8.89
CA GLY A 78 -9.03 -5.80 9.63
C GLY A 78 -9.85 -6.56 10.67
N ASP A 79 -10.17 -7.83 10.42
CA ASP A 79 -10.99 -8.68 11.30
C ASP A 79 -10.25 -9.10 12.57
N THR A 80 -8.94 -9.26 12.50
CA THR A 80 -8.10 -9.71 13.62
C THR A 80 -7.15 -8.63 14.13
N GLY A 81 -7.01 -7.52 13.41
CA GLY A 81 -5.95 -6.53 13.64
C GLY A 81 -4.55 -7.04 13.32
N GLN A 82 -4.39 -8.21 12.71
CA GLN A 82 -3.08 -8.78 12.45
C GLN A 82 -2.32 -8.03 11.35
N LEU A 83 -1.02 -7.83 11.60
CA LEU A 83 -0.06 -7.32 10.64
C LEU A 83 1.01 -8.39 10.42
N VAL A 84 1.20 -8.79 9.16
CA VAL A 84 2.25 -9.72 8.76
C VAL A 84 3.20 -9.07 7.78
N LEU A 85 4.49 -9.36 7.93
CA LEU A 85 5.54 -8.95 7.00
C LEU A 85 6.00 -10.17 6.21
N CYS A 86 5.87 -10.11 4.90
CA CYS A 86 6.24 -11.19 3.99
C CYS A 86 7.52 -10.85 3.24
N ASP A 87 8.47 -11.78 3.22
CA ASP A 87 9.62 -11.76 2.33
C ASP A 87 9.15 -12.00 0.89
N VAL A 88 9.52 -11.09 0.00
CA VAL A 88 9.06 -11.09 -1.39
C VAL A 88 9.70 -12.21 -2.22
N GLU A 89 10.94 -12.61 -1.91
CA GLU A 89 11.69 -13.62 -2.66
C GLU A 89 11.48 -15.02 -2.10
N LYS A 90 11.50 -15.15 -0.76
CA LYS A 90 11.41 -16.44 -0.07
C LYS A 90 9.97 -16.90 0.14
N ALA A 91 8.98 -16.05 -0.13
CA ALA A 91 7.57 -16.30 0.13
C ALA A 91 7.31 -16.73 1.59
N ALA A 92 8.04 -16.13 2.54
CA ALA A 92 8.01 -16.49 3.95
C ALA A 92 7.50 -15.33 4.81
N ILE A 93 6.78 -15.66 5.89
CA ILE A 93 6.43 -14.67 6.92
C ILE A 93 7.69 -14.40 7.74
N LEU A 94 8.17 -13.16 7.71
CA LEU A 94 9.31 -12.69 8.48
C LEU A 94 8.91 -12.26 9.89
N TYR A 95 7.70 -11.72 10.02
CA TYR A 95 7.18 -11.16 11.26
C TYR A 95 5.67 -11.14 11.24
N SER A 96 5.06 -11.30 12.42
CA SER A 96 3.63 -11.14 12.64
C SER A 96 3.39 -10.48 13.99
N THR A 97 2.46 -9.54 14.03
CA THR A 97 2.01 -8.90 15.28
C THR A 97 0.54 -8.53 15.19
N THR A 98 -0.09 -8.36 16.33
CA THR A 98 -1.51 -8.00 16.41
C THR A 98 -1.64 -6.57 16.90
N SER A 99 -2.38 -5.77 16.16
CA SER A 99 -2.80 -4.43 16.54
C SER A 99 -3.95 -4.50 17.55
N LEU A 100 -4.03 -3.53 18.47
CA LEU A 100 -5.16 -3.38 19.40
C LEU A 100 -6.46 -2.91 18.71
N ARG A 101 -6.35 -2.42 17.47
CA ARG A 101 -7.47 -1.91 16.66
C ARG A 101 -7.35 -2.41 15.23
N ASP A 102 -8.48 -2.42 14.54
CA ASP A 102 -8.56 -2.81 13.14
C ASP A 102 -7.65 -1.93 12.28
N ILE A 103 -6.91 -2.56 11.37
CA ILE A 103 -6.06 -1.86 10.42
C ILE A 103 -6.94 -1.39 9.26
N SER A 104 -7.02 -0.10 9.00
CA SER A 104 -7.82 0.45 7.90
C SER A 104 -6.99 0.82 6.67
N CYS A 105 -5.74 1.25 6.87
CA CYS A 105 -4.82 1.59 5.80
C CYS A 105 -3.36 1.47 6.27
N MET A 106 -2.43 1.38 5.33
CA MET A 106 -1.00 1.37 5.63
C MET A 106 -0.20 2.11 4.55
N HIS A 107 0.85 2.80 4.99
CA HIS A 107 1.83 3.42 4.11
C HIS A 107 3.22 3.20 4.71
N TRP A 108 4.16 2.75 3.89
CA TRP A 108 5.53 2.47 4.33
C TRP A 108 6.46 3.44 3.63
N VAL A 109 7.11 4.29 4.41
CA VAL A 109 8.02 5.33 3.92
C VAL A 109 9.38 5.16 4.54
N ASP A 110 10.40 5.59 3.80
CA ASP A 110 11.70 5.89 4.37
C ASP A 110 11.73 7.36 4.86
N VAL A 111 12.57 7.66 5.84
CA VAL A 111 12.83 9.00 6.36
C VAL A 111 13.24 9.96 5.24
N ALA A 112 14.01 9.50 4.25
CA ALA A 112 14.41 10.32 3.11
C ALA A 112 13.20 10.75 2.26
N GLU A 113 12.27 9.83 1.99
CA GLU A 113 11.04 10.11 1.23
C GLU A 113 10.08 11.02 2.01
N ARG A 114 9.99 10.82 3.33
CA ARG A 114 9.19 11.69 4.20
C ARG A 114 9.63 13.15 4.16
N ARG A 115 10.95 13.41 4.05
CA ARG A 115 11.47 14.78 3.90
C ARG A 115 11.05 15.43 2.59
N LEU A 116 11.03 14.68 1.49
CA LEU A 116 10.59 15.17 0.18
C LEU A 116 9.09 15.45 0.16
N TYR A 117 8.27 14.53 0.69
CA TYR A 117 6.83 14.73 0.82
C TYR A 117 6.50 15.96 1.67
N ASN A 118 7.16 16.12 2.82
CA ASN A 118 6.99 17.29 3.68
C ASN A 118 7.45 18.59 2.99
N ALA A 119 8.52 18.57 2.18
CA ALA A 119 8.99 19.75 1.46
C ALA A 119 8.03 20.18 0.34
N GLN A 120 7.38 19.23 -0.33
CA GLN A 120 6.37 19.50 -1.37
C GLN A 120 5.01 19.90 -0.79
N SER A 121 4.68 19.42 0.42
CA SER A 121 3.40 19.69 1.08
C SER A 121 3.39 20.98 1.91
N ARG A 122 4.53 21.68 2.03
CA ARG A 122 4.56 23.01 2.62
C ARG A 122 3.76 23.95 1.71
N PRO A 123 2.70 24.62 2.19
CA PRO A 123 2.11 25.72 1.44
C PRO A 123 3.23 26.73 1.20
N SER A 124 3.35 27.24 -0.03
CA SER A 124 4.16 28.42 -0.30
C SER A 124 3.78 29.48 0.74
N GLU A 125 4.74 29.81 1.60
CA GLU A 125 4.59 30.74 2.70
C GLU A 125 4.06 32.05 2.11
N TYR A 126 2.78 32.38 2.37
CA TYR A 126 2.23 33.66 1.97
C TYR A 126 3.03 34.71 2.72
N GLN A 127 3.91 35.41 2.00
CA GLN A 127 4.55 36.61 2.52
C GLN A 127 3.44 37.63 2.78
N TYR A 128 2.97 37.70 4.03
CA TYR A 128 2.20 38.84 4.51
C TYR A 128 3.12 40.05 4.45
N THR A 129 3.09 40.78 3.33
CA THR A 129 3.53 42.17 3.31
C THR A 129 2.50 42.92 4.14
N GLY A 130 2.80 43.10 5.43
CA GLY A 130 2.01 43.90 6.32
C GLY A 130 1.89 45.30 5.75
N ASN A 131 0.69 45.66 5.31
CA ASN A 131 0.25 47.04 5.26
C ASN A 131 -1.19 47.07 5.75
N GLY A 132 -1.38 47.79 6.85
CA GLY A 132 -2.63 47.84 7.60
C GLY A 132 -3.79 48.47 6.83
N GLY A 133 -4.99 48.17 7.31
CA GLY A 133 -6.21 48.80 6.85
C GLY A 133 -7.41 48.24 7.60
N HIS A 134 -8.02 49.07 8.44
CA HIS A 134 -9.29 48.88 9.15
C HIS A 134 -10.41 48.35 8.23
N PHE A 135 -11.37 47.56 8.78
CA PHE A 135 -12.72 48.05 9.12
C PHE A 135 -13.76 46.94 9.50
N ILE A 136 -14.41 47.19 10.65
CA ILE A 136 -15.81 46.95 11.12
C ILE A 136 -16.41 45.53 11.20
N SER A 137 -16.82 45.20 12.43
CA SER A 137 -17.78 44.17 12.84
C SER A 137 -19.23 44.62 12.62
N GLY A 138 -20.08 43.76 12.07
CA GLY A 138 -21.54 43.98 12.00
C GLY A 138 -22.33 42.69 12.23
N THR A 139 -23.00 42.65 13.40
CA THR A 139 -24.10 41.80 13.90
C THR A 139 -24.01 40.28 13.76
#